data_AF-A0A963MZN9-F1
#
_entry.id   AF-A0A963MZN9-F1
#
_cell.length_a   1.000
_cell.length_b   1.000
_cell.length_c   1.000
_cell.angle_alpha   90.00
_cell.angle_beta   90.00
_cell.angle_gamma   90.00
#
_symmetry.space_group_name_H-M   'P 1'
#
loop_
_entity.id
_entity.type
_entity.pdbx_description
1 polymer ?
#
loop_
_entity_poly.entity_id
_entity_poly.type
_entity_poly.pdbx_seq_one_letter_code
_entity_poly.pdbx_strand_id
1 'polypeptide(L)'
;MSDRFPSGVATTYNDGVLERIELIGRALWKLGRRIVGAPAAQPQAGLNAAERAAADHLRRRGCRILARNFRCRGGEIDLIVLDEGCVAFVEVRQRTNPGFGGAAASITPGKQARIRRAALGWLAGPGKRHVRRPCRFDALLFEPSAPDLADWQKHAFDASD
;
A
#
# COMPACT_ATOMS: atom_id res chain seq x y z
N MET A 1 -18.21 21.61 7.53
CA MET A 1 -17.50 22.26 6.40
C MET A 1 -16.65 21.18 5.76
N SER A 2 -16.78 21.02 4.45
CA SER A 2 -16.34 19.83 3.71
C SER A 2 -14.81 19.66 3.76
N ASP A 3 -14.35 18.57 4.38
CA ASP A 3 -12.97 18.09 4.31
C ASP A 3 -12.71 17.55 2.90
N ARG A 4 -12.52 18.45 1.94
CA ARG A 4 -12.12 18.09 0.57
C ARG A 4 -10.61 18.05 0.47
N PHE A 5 -10.10 16.89 0.11
CA PHE A 5 -8.75 16.73 -0.41
C PHE A 5 -8.62 17.50 -1.74
N PRO A 6 -7.52 18.25 -1.98
CA PRO A 6 -7.31 18.92 -3.26
C PRO A 6 -7.02 17.89 -4.36
N SER A 7 -7.62 18.09 -5.52
CA SER A 7 -7.53 17.20 -6.68
C SER A 7 -6.22 17.38 -7.45
N GLY A 8 -5.60 16.25 -7.84
CA GLY A 8 -4.51 16.19 -8.81
C GLY A 8 -3.19 15.68 -8.24
N VAL A 9 -2.92 14.39 -8.46
CA VAL A 9 -1.64 13.68 -8.27
C VAL A 9 -1.21 13.43 -6.82
N ALA A 10 -1.06 12.13 -6.51
CA ALA A 10 -0.34 11.53 -5.38
C ALA A 10 -0.44 12.31 -4.07
N THR A 11 -1.45 11.99 -3.25
CA THR A 11 -1.69 12.58 -1.93
C THR A 11 -0.38 12.77 -1.16
N THR A 12 0.19 13.97 -1.27
CA THR A 12 1.08 14.52 -0.27
C THR A 12 0.24 14.54 0.98
N TYR A 13 0.66 13.78 1.99
CA TYR A 13 0.14 13.94 3.33
C TYR A 13 0.28 15.41 3.69
N ASN A 14 -0.80 16.18 3.56
CA ASN A 14 -0.86 17.55 4.03
C ASN A 14 -0.54 17.53 5.54
N ASP A 15 -0.06 18.64 6.11
CA ASP A 15 0.41 18.68 7.51
C ASP A 15 -0.57 18.04 8.51
N GLY A 16 -1.89 18.14 8.27
CA GLY A 16 -2.92 17.48 9.09
C GLY A 16 -2.89 15.94 9.11
N VAL A 17 -2.37 15.26 8.10
CA VAL A 17 -2.18 13.79 8.16
C VAL A 17 -0.90 13.42 8.88
N LEU A 18 0.16 14.24 8.80
CA LEU A 18 1.34 14.07 9.67
C LEU A 18 0.93 14.21 11.13
N GLU A 19 0.11 15.21 11.47
CA GLU A 19 -0.46 15.38 12.80
C GLU A 19 -1.32 14.18 13.23
N ARG A 20 -2.15 13.61 12.32
CA ARG A 20 -2.91 12.38 12.61
C ARG A 20 -2.02 11.15 12.72
N ILE A 21 -0.97 10.99 11.91
CA ILE A 21 0.00 9.89 12.03
C ILE A 21 0.72 9.98 13.36
N GLU A 22 1.13 11.18 13.77
CA GLU A 22 1.71 11.40 15.08
C GLU A 22 0.71 11.19 16.22
N LEU A 23 -0.54 11.66 16.08
CA LEU A 23 -1.59 11.48 17.08
C LEU A 23 -1.98 10.00 17.22
N ILE A 24 -2.14 9.28 16.11
CA ILE A 24 -2.39 7.83 16.08
C ILE A 24 -1.17 7.10 16.62
N GLY A 25 0.05 7.49 16.26
CA GLY A 25 1.29 6.94 16.83
C GLY A 25 1.36 7.12 18.35
N ARG A 26 1.04 8.33 18.85
CA ARG A 26 0.97 8.66 20.28
C ARG A 26 -0.15 7.90 21.00
N ALA A 27 -1.34 7.81 20.43
CA ALA A 27 -2.49 7.12 21.00
C ALA A 27 -2.31 5.60 21.00
N LEU A 28 -1.75 5.03 19.93
CA LEU A 28 -1.42 3.60 19.85
C LEU A 28 -0.30 3.22 20.83
N TRP A 29 0.68 4.11 21.05
CA TRP A 29 1.72 3.92 22.08
C TRP A 29 1.16 4.03 23.51
N LYS A 30 0.30 5.04 23.79
CA LYS A 30 -0.32 5.25 25.10
C LYS A 30 -1.32 4.15 25.50
N LEU A 31 -1.94 3.47 24.55
CA LEU A 31 -2.92 2.40 24.82
C LEU A 31 -2.28 1.02 25.11
N GLY A 32 -0.95 0.94 25.27
CA GLY A 32 -0.26 -0.33 25.59
C GLY A 32 -0.44 -1.43 24.53
N ARG A 33 -1.04 -1.11 23.38
CA ARG A 33 -1.25 -2.05 22.30
C ARG A 33 0.09 -2.15 21.58
N ARG A 34 0.85 -3.20 21.91
CA ARG A 34 1.96 -3.69 21.09
C ARG A 34 1.54 -3.57 19.62
N ILE A 35 2.05 -2.58 18.90
CA ILE A 35 2.27 -2.71 17.48
C ILE A 35 3.23 -3.90 17.43
N VAL A 36 2.70 -5.06 17.10
CA VAL A 36 3.49 -6.29 17.09
C VAL A 36 4.71 -6.03 16.20
N GLY A 37 5.88 -5.97 16.85
CA GLY A 37 7.25 -6.04 16.35
C GLY A 37 7.61 -5.33 15.04
N ALA A 38 8.50 -4.35 15.12
CA ALA A 38 9.58 -4.25 14.15
C ALA A 38 10.88 -4.72 14.83
N PRO A 39 11.82 -5.41 14.15
CA PRO A 39 11.74 -6.14 12.91
C PRO A 39 11.87 -7.66 13.15
N ALA A 40 11.04 -8.44 12.46
CA ALA A 40 11.57 -9.64 11.83
C ALA A 40 11.15 -9.52 10.37
N ALA A 41 12.10 -9.60 9.45
CA ALA A 41 11.78 -10.19 8.16
C ALA A 41 11.16 -11.54 8.51
N GLN A 42 9.83 -11.64 8.46
CA GLN A 42 9.17 -12.89 8.80
C GLN A 42 9.70 -13.94 7.82
N PRO A 43 10.18 -15.09 8.31
CA PRO A 43 10.56 -16.20 7.45
C PRO A 43 9.40 -16.52 6.53
N GLN A 44 9.71 -16.57 5.26
CA GLN A 44 8.78 -16.46 4.15
C GLN A 44 8.04 -17.78 3.89
N ALA A 45 7.26 -18.26 4.87
CA ALA A 45 6.30 -19.33 4.65
C ALA A 45 5.03 -18.73 4.06
N GLY A 46 4.84 -18.89 2.75
CA GLY A 46 3.60 -18.52 2.05
C GLY A 46 3.64 -17.27 1.17
N LEU A 47 4.75 -16.96 0.49
CA LEU A 47 4.61 -16.13 -0.71
C LEU A 47 3.91 -16.97 -1.77
N ASN A 48 2.70 -16.58 -2.14
CA ASN A 48 2.07 -17.13 -3.31
C ASN A 48 2.95 -16.74 -4.52
N ALA A 49 3.13 -17.64 -5.50
CA ALA A 49 4.00 -17.41 -6.65
C ALA A 49 3.72 -16.06 -7.36
N ALA A 50 2.46 -15.62 -7.32
CA ALA A 50 2.00 -14.33 -7.82
C ALA A 50 2.70 -13.13 -7.16
N GLU A 51 2.86 -13.10 -5.84
CA GLU A 51 3.50 -11.98 -5.13
C GLU A 51 5.01 -11.89 -5.40
N ARG A 52 5.66 -13.03 -5.69
CA ARG A 52 7.07 -13.05 -6.12
C ARG A 52 7.22 -12.45 -7.49
N ALA A 53 6.46 -12.96 -8.45
CA ALA A 53 6.51 -12.47 -9.81
C ALA A 53 6.08 -10.99 -9.92
N ALA A 54 5.08 -10.56 -9.14
CA ALA A 54 4.70 -9.14 -9.02
C ALA A 54 5.85 -8.26 -8.50
N ALA A 55 6.52 -8.67 -7.42
CA ALA A 55 7.66 -7.93 -6.88
C ALA A 55 8.82 -7.87 -7.90
N ASP A 56 9.07 -8.96 -8.62
CA ASP A 56 10.13 -9.02 -9.64
C ASP A 56 9.79 -8.17 -10.86
N HIS A 57 8.52 -8.14 -11.28
CA HIS A 57 8.04 -7.23 -12.33
C HIS A 57 8.32 -5.76 -11.95
N LEU A 58 7.93 -5.36 -10.74
CA LEU A 58 8.16 -3.98 -10.27
C LEU A 58 9.65 -3.65 -10.13
N ARG A 59 10.48 -4.60 -9.71
CA ARG A 59 11.95 -4.43 -9.71
C ARG A 59 12.50 -4.19 -11.11
N ARG A 60 12.05 -4.95 -12.12
CA ARG A 60 12.46 -4.75 -13.53
C ARG A 60 12.04 -3.37 -14.06
N ARG A 61 10.98 -2.79 -13.51
CA ARG A 61 10.52 -1.41 -13.80
C ARG A 61 11.28 -0.34 -12.99
N GLY A 62 12.32 -0.70 -12.24
CA GLY A 62 13.14 0.24 -11.48
C GLY A 62 12.64 0.53 -10.07
N CYS A 63 11.55 -0.11 -9.62
CA CYS A 63 11.03 0.11 -8.28
C CYS A 63 11.87 -0.60 -7.22
N ARG A 64 12.05 0.05 -6.07
CA ARG A 64 12.65 -0.60 -4.88
C ARG A 64 11.55 -1.15 -3.99
N ILE A 65 11.58 -2.46 -3.73
CA ILE A 65 10.66 -3.10 -2.77
C ILE A 65 11.02 -2.68 -1.34
N LEU A 66 10.09 -2.04 -0.63
CA LEU A 66 10.26 -1.58 0.75
C LEU A 66 9.69 -2.57 1.77
N ALA A 67 8.58 -3.22 1.44
CA ALA A 67 7.97 -4.27 2.23
C ALA A 67 7.08 -5.17 1.37
N ARG A 68 6.78 -6.36 1.89
CA ARG A 68 5.88 -7.34 1.29
C ARG A 68 4.97 -7.88 2.39
N ASN A 69 3.72 -8.17 2.06
CA ASN A 69 2.70 -8.74 2.95
C ASN A 69 2.64 -8.02 4.30
N PHE A 70 2.67 -6.70 4.27
CA PHE A 70 2.62 -5.90 5.49
C PHE A 70 1.22 -6.01 6.10
N ARG A 71 1.15 -6.37 7.37
CA ARG A 71 -0.11 -6.53 8.11
C ARG A 71 -0.08 -5.71 9.39
N CYS A 72 -1.21 -5.12 9.72
CA CYS A 72 -1.47 -4.50 11.01
C CYS A 72 -2.87 -4.87 11.48
N ARG A 73 -3.25 -4.42 12.68
CA ARG A 73 -4.61 -4.67 13.16
C ARG A 73 -5.63 -3.98 12.24
N GLY A 74 -6.44 -4.78 11.56
CA GLY A 74 -7.50 -4.31 10.66
C GLY A 74 -7.01 -3.77 9.31
N GLY A 75 -5.79 -4.09 8.88
CA GLY A 75 -5.26 -3.66 7.59
C GLY A 75 -4.16 -4.57 7.05
N GLU A 76 -4.06 -4.66 5.73
CA GLU A 76 -3.00 -5.38 5.02
C GLU A 76 -2.65 -4.68 3.71
N ILE A 77 -1.40 -4.84 3.26
CA ILE A 77 -0.87 -4.40 1.97
C ILE A 77 0.05 -5.49 1.41
N ASP A 78 -0.14 -5.89 0.17
CA ASP A 78 0.64 -6.94 -0.48
C ASP A 78 2.07 -6.48 -0.78
N LEU A 79 2.24 -5.30 -1.40
CA LEU A 79 3.55 -4.74 -1.71
C LEU A 79 3.61 -3.25 -1.34
N ILE A 80 4.74 -2.84 -0.76
CA ILE A 80 5.07 -1.43 -0.55
C ILE A 80 6.34 -1.17 -1.33
N VAL A 81 6.31 -0.24 -2.28
CA VAL A 81 7.44 0.04 -3.17
C VAL A 81 7.78 1.53 -3.19
N LEU A 82 9.04 1.82 -3.51
CA LEU A 82 9.48 3.16 -3.87
C LEU A 82 9.63 3.23 -5.38
N ASP A 83 8.85 4.13 -5.99
CA ASP A 83 8.84 4.42 -7.42
C ASP A 83 9.14 5.90 -7.62
N GLU A 84 10.32 6.22 -8.18
CA GLU A 84 10.73 7.61 -8.47
C GLU A 84 10.56 8.58 -7.29
N GLY A 85 10.81 8.11 -6.06
CA GLY A 85 10.68 8.90 -4.84
C GLY A 85 9.28 8.89 -4.19
N CYS A 86 8.28 8.35 -4.87
CA CYS A 86 6.91 8.14 -4.37
C CYS A 86 6.77 6.75 -3.71
N VAL A 87 6.14 6.68 -2.54
CA VAL A 87 5.79 5.41 -1.91
C VAL A 87 4.45 4.92 -2.47
N ALA A 88 4.47 3.79 -3.16
CA ALA A 88 3.26 3.15 -3.66
C ALA A 88 2.88 1.97 -2.75
N PHE A 89 1.63 1.99 -2.28
CA PHE A 89 0.99 0.88 -1.58
C PHE A 89 0.19 0.09 -2.61
N VAL A 90 0.69 -1.09 -2.97
CA VAL A 90 0.23 -1.85 -4.12
C VAL A 90 -0.54 -3.07 -3.67
N GLU A 91 -1.77 -3.18 -4.17
CA GLU A 91 -2.62 -4.36 -4.08
C GLU A 91 -2.38 -5.24 -5.31
N VAL A 92 -2.05 -6.52 -5.11
CA VAL A 92 -1.77 -7.47 -6.20
C VAL A 92 -3.01 -8.31 -6.48
N ARG A 93 -3.51 -8.27 -7.72
CA ARG A 93 -4.70 -9.03 -8.13
C ARG A 93 -4.37 -9.99 -9.25
N GLN A 94 -4.74 -11.25 -9.07
CA GLN A 94 -4.70 -12.20 -10.18
C GLN A 94 -5.82 -11.85 -11.16
N ARG A 95 -5.49 -11.80 -12.45
CA ARG A 95 -6.48 -11.63 -13.52
C ARG A 95 -7.30 -12.91 -13.60
N THR A 96 -8.58 -12.84 -13.22
CA THR A 96 -9.50 -14.00 -13.28
C THR A 96 -10.52 -13.91 -14.42
N ASN A 97 -10.77 -12.71 -14.96
CA ASN A 97 -11.60 -12.53 -16.16
C ASN A 97 -11.34 -11.16 -16.82
N PRO A 98 -11.08 -11.04 -18.14
CA PRO A 98 -10.87 -9.75 -18.81
C PRO A 98 -12.12 -8.85 -18.92
N GLY A 99 -13.33 -9.35 -18.59
CA GLY A 99 -14.59 -8.71 -18.96
C GLY A 99 -15.35 -7.88 -17.91
N PHE A 100 -14.94 -7.81 -16.65
CA PHE A 100 -15.70 -7.10 -15.61
C PHE A 100 -14.84 -6.19 -14.75
N GLY A 101 -15.14 -4.87 -14.78
CA GLY A 101 -14.70 -3.82 -13.85
C GLY A 101 -13.18 -3.74 -13.63
N GLY A 102 -12.52 -2.71 -14.16
CA GLY A 102 -11.08 -2.48 -13.97
C GLY A 102 -10.60 -2.59 -12.52
N ALA A 103 -9.30 -2.76 -12.26
CA ALA A 103 -8.85 -3.14 -10.92
C ALA A 103 -9.28 -2.17 -9.81
N ALA A 104 -9.42 -0.88 -10.09
CA ALA A 104 -10.05 0.07 -9.18
C ALA A 104 -11.41 -0.41 -8.66
N ALA A 105 -12.31 -0.87 -9.56
CA ALA A 105 -13.62 -1.41 -9.20
C ALA A 105 -13.54 -2.71 -8.37
N SER A 106 -12.43 -3.46 -8.50
CA SER A 106 -12.19 -4.68 -7.70
C SER A 106 -11.66 -4.40 -6.28
N ILE A 107 -11.17 -3.19 -6.01
CA ILE A 107 -10.75 -2.73 -4.69
C ILE A 107 -11.95 -2.05 -4.04
N THR A 108 -12.81 -2.86 -3.43
CA THR A 108 -14.03 -2.39 -2.75
C THR A 108 -13.71 -1.35 -1.67
N PRO A 109 -14.65 -0.47 -1.29
CA PRO A 109 -14.43 0.54 -0.24
C PRO A 109 -13.93 -0.07 1.09
N GLY A 110 -14.43 -1.25 1.46
CA GLY A 110 -13.95 -1.98 2.63
C GLY A 110 -12.48 -2.39 2.51
N LYS A 111 -12.01 -2.77 1.32
CA LYS A 111 -10.60 -3.08 1.08
C LYS A 111 -9.73 -1.82 1.07
N GLN A 112 -10.21 -0.74 0.44
CA GLN A 112 -9.52 0.56 0.46
C GLN A 112 -9.29 1.03 1.90
N ALA A 113 -10.30 0.95 2.77
CA ALA A 113 -10.18 1.32 4.19
C ALA A 113 -9.12 0.49 4.95
N ARG A 114 -9.02 -0.82 4.66
CA ARG A 114 -8.01 -1.71 5.24
C ARG A 114 -6.60 -1.36 4.75
N ILE A 115 -6.44 -1.09 3.45
CA ILE A 115 -5.17 -0.69 2.84
C ILE A 115 -4.70 0.66 3.41
N ARG A 116 -5.58 1.66 3.50
CA ARG A 116 -5.26 2.97 4.11
C ARG A 116 -4.81 2.82 5.56
N ARG A 117 -5.47 1.98 6.34
CA ARG A 117 -5.08 1.71 7.73
C ARG A 117 -3.68 1.08 7.80
N ALA A 118 -3.38 0.14 6.93
CA ALA A 118 -2.06 -0.47 6.85
C ALA A 118 -0.98 0.53 6.39
N ALA A 119 -1.28 1.40 5.42
CA ALA A 119 -0.36 2.45 4.98
C ALA A 119 0.02 3.38 6.14
N LEU A 120 -0.97 3.86 6.89
CA LEU A 120 -0.74 4.67 8.10
C LEU A 120 0.09 3.90 9.14
N GLY A 121 -0.23 2.63 9.40
CA GLY A 121 0.52 1.80 10.33
C GLY A 121 1.98 1.59 9.91
N TRP A 122 2.23 1.41 8.63
CA TRP A 122 3.58 1.26 8.09
C TRP A 122 4.36 2.57 8.20
N LEU A 123 3.78 3.70 7.82
CA LEU A 123 4.40 5.03 7.89
C LEU A 123 4.64 5.50 9.33
N ALA A 124 3.79 5.11 10.28
CA ALA A 124 4.02 5.38 11.71
C ALA A 124 5.12 4.51 12.33
N GLY A 125 5.49 3.40 11.68
CA GLY A 125 6.43 2.41 12.18
C GLY A 125 7.61 2.14 11.24
N PRO A 126 7.73 0.95 10.61
CA PRO A 126 8.89 0.58 9.79
C PRO A 126 9.21 1.54 8.64
N GLY A 127 8.20 2.26 8.14
CA GLY A 127 8.27 3.21 7.04
C GLY A 127 8.48 4.67 7.47
N LYS A 128 8.71 4.98 8.75
CA LYS A 128 8.76 6.36 9.28
C LYS A 128 9.67 7.32 8.52
N ARG A 129 10.82 6.84 8.01
CA ARG A 129 11.74 7.64 7.18
C ARG A 129 11.15 8.10 5.83
N HIS A 130 10.01 7.52 5.43
CA HIS A 130 9.30 7.82 4.18
C HIS A 130 8.06 8.70 4.38
N VAL A 131 7.74 9.12 5.61
CA VAL A 131 6.50 9.85 5.92
C VAL A 131 6.33 11.17 5.16
N ARG A 132 7.43 11.81 4.74
CA ARG A 132 7.42 13.06 3.94
C ARG A 132 7.43 12.84 2.43
N ARG A 133 7.37 11.59 1.96
CA ARG A 133 7.32 11.30 0.52
C ARG A 133 5.88 11.35 0.01
N PRO A 134 5.68 11.73 -1.27
CA PRO A 134 4.40 11.50 -1.94
C PRO A 134 4.00 10.03 -1.81
N CYS A 135 2.71 9.79 -1.65
CA CYS A 135 2.16 8.45 -1.54
C CYS A 135 1.03 8.23 -2.55
N ARG A 136 0.86 6.98 -2.96
CA ARG A 136 -0.25 6.56 -3.81
C ARG A 136 -0.70 5.14 -3.50
N PHE A 137 -1.93 4.83 -3.89
CA PHE A 137 -2.48 3.48 -3.81
C PHE A 137 -2.62 2.94 -5.23
N ASP A 138 -1.95 1.82 -5.50
CA ASP A 138 -1.88 1.23 -6.83
C ASP A 138 -2.53 -0.15 -6.83
N ALA A 139 -2.94 -0.61 -8.01
CA ALA A 139 -3.30 -1.99 -8.26
C ALA A 139 -2.33 -2.58 -9.29
N LEU A 140 -1.86 -3.80 -9.06
CA LEU A 140 -1.11 -4.56 -10.05
C LEU A 140 -1.92 -5.79 -10.44
N LEU A 141 -2.49 -5.78 -11.64
CA LEU A 141 -3.16 -6.94 -12.19
C LEU A 141 -2.10 -7.83 -12.79
N PHE A 142 -2.14 -9.09 -12.40
CA PHE A 142 -1.07 -10.03 -12.65
C PHE A 142 -1.63 -11.33 -13.19
N GLU A 143 -0.95 -11.90 -14.17
CA GLU A 143 -1.19 -13.24 -14.68
C GLU A 143 0.09 -14.07 -14.51
N PRO A 144 0.10 -15.12 -13.67
CA PRO A 144 1.30 -15.92 -13.41
C PRO A 144 1.97 -16.51 -14.65
N SER A 145 1.18 -16.87 -15.66
CA SER A 145 1.66 -17.40 -16.95
C SER A 145 2.24 -16.32 -17.86
N ALA A 146 1.95 -15.04 -17.63
CA ALA A 146 2.38 -13.93 -18.47
C ALA A 146 2.81 -12.70 -17.62
N PRO A 147 3.88 -12.83 -16.81
CA PRO A 147 4.27 -11.82 -15.84
C PRO A 147 4.68 -10.48 -16.46
N ASP A 148 5.11 -10.47 -17.72
CA ASP A 148 5.47 -9.23 -18.45
C ASP A 148 4.25 -8.48 -18.98
N LEU A 149 3.07 -9.12 -19.00
CA LEU A 149 1.78 -8.51 -19.33
C LEU A 149 1.03 -7.98 -18.10
N ALA A 150 1.71 -7.90 -16.95
CA ALA A 150 1.12 -7.32 -15.76
C ALA A 150 0.72 -5.86 -16.02
N ASP A 151 -0.50 -5.51 -15.64
CA ASP A 151 -1.06 -4.17 -15.79
C ASP A 151 -0.93 -3.43 -14.45
N TRP A 152 -0.05 -2.45 -14.42
CA TRP A 152 0.19 -1.63 -13.23
C TRP A 152 -0.63 -0.34 -13.29
N GLN A 153 -1.76 -0.36 -12.61
CA GLN A 153 -2.67 0.77 -12.48
C GLN A 153 -2.22 1.65 -11.30
N LYS A 154 -1.50 2.71 -11.63
CA LYS A 154 -1.16 3.77 -10.66
C LYS A 154 -2.41 4.55 -10.29
N HIS A 155 -2.52 4.97 -9.03
CA HIS A 155 -3.69 5.72 -8.52
C HIS A 155 -5.00 4.95 -8.66
N ALA A 156 -5.01 3.68 -8.28
CA ALA A 156 -6.21 2.83 -8.35
C ALA A 156 -7.35 3.33 -7.46
N PHE A 157 -7.05 4.06 -6.39
CA PHE A 157 -8.02 4.80 -5.58
C PHE A 157 -7.31 5.87 -4.74
N ASP A 158 -8.06 6.83 -4.21
CA ASP A 158 -7.52 7.92 -3.41
C ASP A 158 -7.53 7.65 -1.89
N ALA A 159 -6.68 8.38 -1.18
CA ALA A 159 -6.67 8.35 0.28
C ALA A 159 -7.99 8.85 0.90
N SER A 160 -8.76 9.61 0.11
CA SER A 160 -9.94 10.38 0.50
C SER A 160 -11.27 9.69 0.22
N ASP A 161 -11.27 8.63 -0.59
CA ASP A 161 -12.47 7.92 -1.05
C ASP A 161 -13.16 7.12 0.08
#